data_AF-A0A350WSH0-F1
#
_entry.id   AF-A0A350WSH0-F1
#
_cell.length_a   1.000
_cell.length_b   1.000
_cell.length_c   1.000
_cell.angle_alpha   90.00
_cell.angle_beta   90.00
_cell.angle_gamma   90.00
#
_symmetry.space_group_name_H-M   'P 1'
#
loop_
_entity.id
_entity.type
_entity.pdbx_description
1 polymer ?
#
loop_
_entity_poly.entity_id
_entity_poly.type
_entity_poly.pdbx_seq_one_letter_code
_entity_poly.pdbx_strand_id
1 'polypeptide(L)'
;SLPKPVLLHVLASKSLGSGMGDVIYGIGSFILSGYLSWDGFLRYVLGVLAGVCIFISFLTIIQSLSFWLGNTVALSQIALSALLTFSLYPSALFNSATKFVLLTIIPAALVGTVPAEFVRSFTWSSLLQMSAGALIFLVLAVSMFRSGLRRYESGSAIQVEV
;
A
#
# COMPACT_ATOMS: atom_id res chain seq x y z
N SER A 1 0.70 -15.13 26.09
CA SER A 1 0.47 -13.77 25.57
C SER A 1 1.00 -13.70 24.15
N LEU A 2 0.22 -13.26 23.17
CA LEU A 2 0.76 -12.97 21.83
C LEU A 2 1.82 -11.85 21.97
N PRO A 3 3.07 -12.04 21.51
CA PRO A 3 4.12 -11.05 21.71
C PRO A 3 4.01 -9.94 20.66
N LYS A 4 3.95 -8.68 21.12
CA LYS A 4 4.04 -7.44 20.30
C LYS A 4 2.93 -7.33 19.22
N PRO A 5 2.65 -6.15 18.62
CA PRO A 5 1.36 -5.94 17.95
C PRO A 5 1.18 -6.93 16.79
N VAL A 6 0.09 -7.72 16.86
CA VAL A 6 -0.22 -8.85 15.97
C VAL A 6 -0.11 -8.46 14.49
N LEU A 7 -0.60 -7.28 14.13
CA LEU A 7 -0.51 -6.78 12.75
C LEU A 7 0.94 -6.69 12.25
N LEU A 8 1.85 -6.12 13.05
CA LEU A 8 3.26 -6.02 12.67
C LEU A 8 3.92 -7.39 12.57
N HIS A 9 3.58 -8.30 13.49
CA HIS A 9 4.10 -9.66 13.43
C HIS A 9 3.65 -10.40 12.17
N VAL A 10 2.36 -10.32 11.83
CA VAL A 10 1.81 -10.94 10.61
C VAL A 10 2.46 -10.35 9.36
N LEU A 11 2.60 -9.02 9.28
CA LEU A 11 3.26 -8.36 8.15
C LEU A 11 4.74 -8.76 8.00
N ALA A 12 5.46 -8.91 9.12
CA ALA A 12 6.87 -9.29 9.11
C ALA A 12 7.12 -10.80 8.96
N SER A 13 6.10 -11.64 9.15
CA SER A 13 6.24 -13.10 9.20
C SER A 13 6.58 -13.76 7.86
N LYS A 14 6.32 -13.07 6.74
CA LYS A 14 6.58 -13.58 5.39
C LYS A 14 7.31 -12.54 4.56
N SER A 15 8.53 -12.88 4.14
CA SER A 15 9.29 -12.13 3.13
C SER A 15 9.53 -13.01 1.91
N LEU A 16 9.37 -12.43 0.72
CA LEU A 16 9.61 -13.10 -0.55
C LEU A 16 10.97 -12.67 -1.11
N GLY A 17 11.79 -13.62 -1.55
CA GLY A 17 13.11 -13.34 -2.11
C GLY A 17 13.09 -12.43 -3.35
N SER A 18 11.98 -12.43 -4.10
CA SER A 18 11.79 -11.55 -5.27
C SER A 18 11.81 -10.06 -4.90
N GLY A 19 11.44 -9.69 -3.67
CA GLY A 19 11.41 -8.30 -3.23
C GLY A 19 12.78 -7.62 -3.24
N MET A 20 13.87 -8.39 -3.18
CA MET A 20 15.23 -7.84 -3.35
C MET A 20 15.47 -7.30 -4.76
N GLY A 21 14.89 -7.95 -5.77
CA GLY A 21 14.95 -7.49 -7.16
C GLY A 21 14.27 -6.14 -7.34
N ASP A 22 13.09 -5.98 -6.74
CA ASP A 22 12.32 -4.73 -6.80
C ASP A 22 13.06 -3.56 -6.12
N VAL A 23 13.73 -3.82 -4.99
CA VAL A 23 14.56 -2.81 -4.30
C VAL A 23 15.74 -2.40 -5.16
N ILE A 24 16.47 -3.36 -5.74
CA ILE A 24 17.61 -3.08 -6.62
C ILE A 24 17.14 -2.29 -7.85
N TYR A 25 16.03 -2.68 -8.45
CA TYR A 25 15.45 -1.99 -9.60
C TYR A 25 15.00 -0.57 -9.24
N GLY A 26 14.35 -0.37 -8.10
CA GLY A 26 13.91 0.93 -7.62
C GLY A 26 15.08 1.89 -7.36
N ILE A 27 16.15 1.41 -6.73
CA ILE A 27 17.34 2.23 -6.46
C ILE A 27 18.08 2.52 -7.77
N GLY A 28 18.27 1.50 -8.62
CA GLY A 28 18.94 1.64 -9.91
C GLY A 28 18.23 2.61 -10.85
N SER A 29 16.90 2.51 -10.94
CA SER A 29 16.09 3.45 -11.74
C SER A 29 16.16 4.88 -11.22
N PHE A 30 16.21 5.09 -9.91
CA PHE A 30 16.44 6.43 -9.34
C PHE A 30 17.84 6.96 -9.70
N ILE A 31 18.88 6.14 -9.58
CA ILE A 31 20.25 6.55 -9.95
C ILE A 31 20.33 6.97 -11.42
N LEU A 32 19.68 6.21 -12.30
CA LEU A 32 19.66 6.47 -13.74
C LEU A 32 18.69 7.58 -14.16
N SER A 33 17.82 8.05 -13.26
CA SER A 33 16.78 9.04 -13.57
C SER A 33 17.31 10.44 -13.86
N GLY A 34 18.56 10.74 -13.47
CA GLY A 34 19.18 12.05 -13.61
C GLY A 34 18.83 13.06 -12.51
N TYR A 35 17.96 12.71 -11.55
CA TYR A 35 17.58 13.57 -10.41
C TYR A 35 18.46 13.32 -9.17
N LEU A 36 19.75 13.07 -9.38
CA LEU A 36 20.71 12.72 -8.33
C LEU A 36 21.22 13.97 -7.57
N SER A 37 20.30 14.63 -6.89
CA SER A 37 20.59 15.73 -5.98
C SER A 37 20.14 15.38 -4.55
N TRP A 38 20.61 16.12 -3.56
CA TRP A 38 20.21 15.88 -2.15
C TRP A 38 18.70 16.03 -1.95
N ASP A 39 18.09 17.02 -2.60
CA ASP A 39 16.64 17.22 -2.60
C ASP A 39 15.90 16.13 -3.39
N GLY A 40 16.43 15.68 -4.53
CA GLY A 40 15.87 14.58 -5.31
C GLY A 40 15.87 13.26 -4.54
N PHE A 41 16.97 12.97 -3.82
CA PHE A 41 17.07 11.80 -2.96
C PHE A 41 16.07 11.85 -1.80
N LEU A 42 15.92 12.99 -1.13
CA LEU A 42 14.94 13.12 -0.05
C LEU A 42 13.50 12.92 -0.58
N ARG A 43 13.18 13.49 -1.75
CA ARG A 43 11.87 13.29 -2.40
C ARG A 43 11.64 11.83 -2.77
N TYR A 44 12.68 11.15 -3.25
CA TYR A 44 12.63 9.73 -3.57
C TYR A 44 12.33 8.89 -2.32
N VAL A 45 13.06 9.12 -1.23
CA VAL A 45 12.84 8.40 0.04
C VAL A 45 11.42 8.64 0.57
N LEU A 46 10.95 9.89 0.60
CA LEU A 46 9.59 10.22 1.00
C LEU A 46 8.54 9.56 0.07
N GLY A 47 8.81 9.54 -1.22
CA GLY A 47 8.02 8.87 -2.24
C GLY A 47 7.86 7.38 -1.99
N VAL A 48 8.97 6.69 -1.79
CA VAL A 48 9.01 5.26 -1.50
C VAL A 48 8.29 4.96 -0.20
N LEU A 49 8.55 5.71 0.88
CA LEU A 49 7.90 5.48 2.18
C LEU A 49 6.38 5.65 2.11
N ALA A 50 5.90 6.71 1.45
CA ALA A 50 4.47 6.92 1.25
C ALA A 50 3.86 5.80 0.38
N GLY A 51 4.50 5.45 -0.74
CA GLY A 51 4.06 4.38 -1.64
C GLY A 51 3.98 3.02 -0.94
N VAL A 52 5.01 2.64 -0.18
CA VAL A 52 5.04 1.41 0.62
C VAL A 52 3.94 1.41 1.69
N CYS A 53 3.74 2.52 2.39
CA CYS A 53 2.70 2.65 3.40
C CYS A 53 1.30 2.43 2.80
N ILE A 54 1.01 3.09 1.67
CA ILE A 54 -0.27 2.96 0.97
C ILE A 54 -0.46 1.54 0.43
N PHE A 55 0.57 0.99 -0.22
CA PHE A 55 0.56 -0.36 -0.78
C PHE A 55 0.23 -1.43 0.29
N ILE A 56 0.96 -1.41 1.40
CA ILE A 56 0.75 -2.36 2.51
C ILE A 56 -0.63 -2.15 3.14
N SER A 57 -1.03 -0.89 3.35
CA SER A 57 -2.31 -0.56 3.97
C SER A 57 -3.50 -1.03 3.12
N PHE A 58 -3.47 -0.79 1.82
CA PHE A 58 -4.50 -1.25 0.89
C PHE A 58 -4.63 -2.79 0.90
N LEU A 59 -3.51 -3.52 0.78
CA LEU A 59 -3.57 -4.98 0.82
C LEU A 59 -4.04 -5.51 2.19
N THR A 60 -3.68 -4.82 3.28
CA THR A 60 -4.16 -5.15 4.63
C THR A 60 -5.67 -4.96 4.75
N ILE A 61 -6.23 -3.90 4.18
CA ILE A 61 -7.70 -3.68 4.11
C ILE A 61 -8.35 -4.86 3.40
N ILE A 62 -7.89 -5.18 2.18
CA ILE A 62 -8.46 -6.25 1.34
C ILE A 62 -8.39 -7.61 2.04
N GLN A 63 -7.24 -7.95 2.64
CA GLN A 63 -7.08 -9.22 3.35
C GLN A 63 -7.89 -9.26 4.65
N SER A 64 -8.07 -8.13 5.33
CA SER A 64 -8.91 -8.04 6.53
C SER A 64 -10.38 -8.33 6.25
N LEU A 65 -10.87 -8.22 5.01
CA LEU A 65 -12.24 -8.66 4.67
C LEU A 65 -12.47 -10.14 4.97
N SER A 66 -11.43 -10.96 5.05
CA SER A 66 -11.54 -12.38 5.41
C SER A 66 -12.23 -12.62 6.76
N PHE A 67 -12.11 -11.68 7.71
CA PHE A 67 -12.79 -11.77 9.01
C PHE A 67 -14.32 -11.75 8.91
N TRP A 68 -14.89 -11.27 7.80
CA TRP A 68 -16.33 -11.21 7.58
C TRP A 68 -16.80 -12.10 6.41
N LEU A 69 -16.04 -12.14 5.33
CA LEU A 69 -16.42 -12.84 4.10
C LEU A 69 -15.86 -14.27 4.02
N GLY A 70 -14.95 -14.66 4.91
CA GLY A 70 -14.26 -15.94 4.85
C GLY A 70 -13.12 -15.93 3.81
N ASN A 71 -13.22 -16.76 2.77
CA ASN A 71 -12.13 -16.91 1.79
C ASN A 71 -12.04 -15.69 0.85
N THR A 72 -11.01 -14.87 1.03
CA THR A 72 -10.73 -13.68 0.19
C THR A 72 -9.46 -13.82 -0.67
N VAL A 73 -8.98 -15.05 -0.91
CA VAL A 73 -7.74 -15.29 -1.68
C VAL A 73 -7.84 -14.71 -3.10
N ALA A 74 -8.92 -15.03 -3.83
CA ALA A 74 -9.14 -14.51 -5.18
C ALA A 74 -9.25 -12.99 -5.21
N LEU A 75 -9.98 -12.41 -4.24
CA LEU A 75 -10.12 -10.95 -4.11
C LEU A 75 -8.76 -10.28 -3.87
N SER A 76 -7.93 -10.86 -3.00
CA SER A 76 -6.59 -10.34 -2.70
C SER A 76 -5.67 -10.40 -3.91
N GLN A 77 -5.74 -11.47 -4.70
CA GLN A 77 -4.97 -11.60 -5.94
C GLN A 77 -5.40 -10.57 -7.00
N ILE A 78 -6.71 -10.39 -7.19
CA ILE A 78 -7.26 -9.38 -8.11
C ILE A 78 -6.84 -7.98 -7.67
N ALA A 79 -6.96 -7.66 -6.38
CA ALA A 79 -6.58 -6.37 -5.85
C ALA A 79 -5.08 -6.07 -6.00
N LEU A 80 -4.21 -7.05 -5.71
CA LEU A 80 -2.76 -6.93 -5.92
C LEU A 80 -2.43 -6.73 -7.40
N SER A 81 -3.03 -7.54 -8.27
CA SER A 81 -2.79 -7.47 -9.72
C SER A 81 -3.22 -6.11 -10.27
N ALA A 82 -4.41 -5.63 -9.89
CA ALA A 82 -4.90 -4.33 -10.30
C ALA A 82 -3.98 -3.19 -9.81
N LEU A 83 -3.57 -3.22 -8.54
CA LEU A 83 -2.68 -2.22 -7.97
C LEU A 83 -1.34 -2.16 -8.73
N LEU A 84 -0.72 -3.32 -8.99
CA LEU A 84 0.52 -3.39 -9.77
C LEU A 84 0.32 -2.90 -11.20
N THR A 85 -0.66 -3.44 -11.94
CA THR A 85 -0.92 -3.08 -13.34
C THR A 85 -1.11 -1.57 -13.49
N PHE A 86 -1.98 -0.97 -12.68
CA PHE A 86 -2.28 0.45 -12.81
C PHE A 86 -1.19 1.38 -12.26
N SER A 87 -0.34 0.91 -11.35
CA SER A 87 0.80 1.71 -10.84
C SER A 87 1.97 1.75 -11.82
N LEU A 88 2.15 0.70 -12.62
CA LEU A 88 3.21 0.59 -13.62
C LEU A 88 2.80 1.14 -14.99
N TYR A 89 1.50 1.24 -15.27
CA TYR A 89 1.01 1.79 -16.53
C TYR A 89 1.12 3.32 -16.57
N PRO A 90 1.54 3.92 -17.71
CA PRO A 90 1.62 5.37 -17.85
C PRO A 90 0.29 6.07 -17.61
N SER A 91 0.29 7.06 -16.73
CA SER A 91 -0.92 7.80 -16.34
C SER A 91 -1.57 8.61 -17.47
N ALA A 92 -0.82 8.86 -18.56
CA ALA A 92 -1.30 9.52 -19.77
C ALA A 92 -2.39 8.71 -20.51
N LEU A 93 -2.49 7.40 -20.26
CA LEU A 93 -3.46 6.52 -20.90
C LEU A 93 -4.83 6.53 -20.19
N PHE A 94 -4.92 7.16 -19.01
CA PHE A 94 -6.15 7.22 -18.23
C PHE A 94 -6.87 8.57 -18.41
N ASN A 95 -8.16 8.51 -18.73
CA ASN A 95 -9.05 9.67 -18.69
C ASN A 95 -9.33 10.09 -17.23
N SER A 96 -9.86 11.31 -17.03
CA SER A 96 -10.04 11.90 -15.69
C SER A 96 -10.93 11.06 -14.75
N ALA A 97 -11.95 10.39 -15.29
CA ALA A 97 -12.81 9.50 -14.51
C ALA A 97 -12.04 8.24 -14.04
N THR A 98 -11.24 7.62 -14.91
CA THR A 98 -10.41 6.47 -14.54
C THR A 98 -9.35 6.88 -13.53
N LYS A 99 -8.72 8.05 -13.69
CA LYS A 99 -7.78 8.60 -12.69
C LYS A 99 -8.41 8.73 -11.31
N PHE A 100 -9.66 9.20 -11.22
CA PHE A 100 -10.38 9.31 -9.94
C PHE A 100 -10.57 7.94 -9.26
N VAL A 101 -10.98 6.92 -10.02
CA VAL A 101 -11.10 5.53 -9.52
C VAL A 101 -9.74 4.97 -9.08
N LEU A 102 -8.68 5.19 -9.87
CA LEU A 102 -7.33 4.73 -9.57
C LEU A 102 -6.70 5.46 -8.37
N LEU A 103 -7.14 6.68 -8.07
CA LEU A 103 -6.71 7.44 -6.90
C LEU A 103 -7.49 7.04 -5.63
N THR A 104 -8.77 6.68 -5.75
CA THR A 104 -9.65 6.49 -4.58
C THR A 104 -9.87 5.03 -4.20
N ILE A 105 -10.06 4.13 -5.17
CA ILE A 105 -10.42 2.72 -4.91
C ILE A 105 -9.17 1.82 -4.89
N ILE A 106 -8.28 1.92 -5.87
CA ILE A 106 -7.11 1.02 -6.04
C ILE A 106 -5.79 1.67 -5.57
N PRO A 107 -5.83 2.83 -4.92
CA PRO A 107 -4.77 3.87 -4.85
C PRO A 107 -3.51 3.78 -5.77
N ALA A 108 -3.60 3.22 -6.97
CA ALA A 108 -2.43 2.93 -7.82
C ALA A 108 -1.64 4.18 -8.21
N ALA A 109 -2.33 5.29 -8.49
CA ALA A 109 -1.69 6.55 -8.82
C ALA A 109 -0.89 7.13 -7.64
N LEU A 110 -1.36 6.92 -6.40
CA LEU A 110 -0.65 7.38 -5.19
C LEU A 110 0.60 6.54 -4.87
N VAL A 111 0.67 5.30 -5.39
CA VAL A 111 1.82 4.40 -5.21
C VAL A 111 2.87 4.60 -6.31
N GLY A 112 2.44 4.80 -7.57
CA GLY A 112 3.36 4.91 -8.72
C GLY A 112 3.54 6.34 -9.23
N THR A 113 2.48 6.89 -9.82
CA THR A 113 2.54 8.15 -10.58
C THR A 113 2.92 9.36 -9.73
N VAL A 114 2.21 9.59 -8.62
CA VAL A 114 2.38 10.80 -7.80
C VAL A 114 3.78 10.87 -7.17
N PRO A 115 4.34 9.78 -6.57
CA PRO A 115 5.72 9.78 -6.11
C PRO A 115 6.75 10.02 -7.22
N ALA A 116 6.54 9.45 -8.41
CA ALA A 116 7.45 9.65 -9.53
C ALA A 116 7.45 11.11 -10.03
N GLU A 117 6.28 11.73 -10.13
CA GLU A 117 6.15 13.16 -10.46
C GLU A 117 6.76 14.05 -9.37
N PHE A 118 6.59 13.68 -8.10
CA PHE A 118 7.16 14.40 -6.96
C PHE A 118 8.70 14.41 -6.97
N VAL A 119 9.34 13.29 -7.35
CA VAL A 119 10.79 13.23 -7.51
C VAL A 119 11.25 14.17 -8.62
N ARG A 120 10.55 14.18 -9.77
CA ARG A 120 10.88 15.04 -10.91
C ARG A 120 10.74 16.53 -10.60
N SER A 121 9.68 16.89 -9.89
CA SER A 121 9.39 18.28 -9.52
C SER A 121 8.60 18.34 -8.23
N PHE A 122 9.14 19.04 -7.23
CA PHE A 122 8.43 19.27 -5.99
C PHE A 122 7.17 20.11 -6.22
N THR A 123 6.03 19.60 -5.72
CA THR A 123 4.83 20.41 -5.54
C THR A 123 4.21 20.09 -4.19
N TRP A 124 3.65 21.12 -3.55
CA TRP A 124 2.89 20.95 -2.31
C TRP A 124 1.67 20.04 -2.50
N SER A 125 1.08 20.05 -3.69
CA SER A 125 -0.04 19.18 -4.05
C SER A 125 0.35 17.70 -3.98
N SER A 126 1.45 17.30 -4.62
CA SER A 126 1.91 15.90 -4.61
C SER A 126 2.27 15.44 -3.20
N LEU A 127 2.97 16.28 -2.42
CA LEU A 127 3.31 15.98 -1.03
C LEU A 127 2.05 15.77 -0.18
N LEU A 128 1.05 16.64 -0.32
CA LEU A 128 -0.21 16.55 0.41
C LEU A 128 -0.99 15.29 0.02
N GLN A 129 -1.11 14.99 -1.28
CA GLN A 129 -1.80 13.79 -1.77
C GLN A 129 -1.16 12.52 -1.23
N MET A 130 0.17 12.41 -1.28
CA MET A 130 0.91 11.25 -0.77
C MET A 130 0.78 11.10 0.74
N SER A 131 0.93 12.20 1.48
CA SER A 131 0.88 12.18 2.95
C SER A 131 -0.53 11.90 3.46
N ALA A 132 -1.54 12.57 2.89
CA ALA A 132 -2.93 12.35 3.24
C ALA A 132 -3.38 10.94 2.84
N GLY A 133 -3.00 10.48 1.64
CA GLY A 133 -3.28 9.13 1.17
C GLY A 133 -2.69 8.08 2.10
N ALA A 134 -1.41 8.20 2.45
CA ALA A 134 -0.76 7.30 3.39
C ALA A 134 -1.46 7.27 4.75
N LEU A 135 -1.79 8.43 5.31
CA LEU A 135 -2.47 8.52 6.60
C LEU A 135 -3.87 7.88 6.56
N ILE A 136 -4.67 8.21 5.54
CA ILE A 136 -6.04 7.70 5.39
C ILE A 136 -6.02 6.18 5.25
N PHE A 137 -5.21 5.64 4.34
CA PHE A 137 -5.14 4.19 4.13
C PHE A 137 -4.60 3.46 5.36
N LEU A 138 -3.59 4.02 6.04
CA LEU A 138 -3.05 3.44 7.27
C LEU A 138 -4.10 3.37 8.38
N VAL A 139 -4.82 4.47 8.61
CA VAL A 139 -5.90 4.52 9.62
C VAL A 139 -7.00 3.52 9.28
N LEU A 140 -7.42 3.44 8.02
CA LEU A 140 -8.42 2.47 7.57
C LEU A 140 -7.95 1.03 7.75
N ALA A 141 -6.71 0.72 7.36
CA ALA A 141 -6.13 -0.61 7.50
C ALA A 141 -6.07 -1.06 8.96
N VAL A 142 -5.54 -0.22 9.84
CA VAL A 142 -5.43 -0.52 11.27
C VAL A 142 -6.82 -0.68 11.91
N SER A 143 -7.76 0.21 11.57
CA SER A 143 -9.12 0.17 12.13
C SER A 143 -9.89 -1.07 11.67
N MET A 144 -9.78 -1.42 10.39
CA MET A 144 -10.44 -2.58 9.81
C MET A 144 -9.85 -3.88 10.35
N PHE A 145 -8.52 -4.01 10.40
CA PHE A 145 -7.86 -5.18 10.97
C PHE A 145 -8.26 -5.40 12.44
N ARG A 146 -8.23 -4.33 13.26
CA ARG A 146 -8.61 -4.42 14.68
C ARG A 146 -10.09 -4.78 14.86
N SER A 147 -10.97 -4.24 14.02
CA SER A 147 -12.39 -4.55 14.06
C SER A 147 -12.66 -6.01 13.69
N GLY A 148 -11.96 -6.52 12.68
CA GLY A 148 -12.07 -7.92 12.26
C GLY A 148 -11.50 -8.89 13.29
N LEU A 149 -10.37 -8.54 13.90
CA LEU A 149 -9.75 -9.35 14.96
C LEU A 149 -10.67 -9.51 16.17
N ARG A 150 -11.30 -8.42 16.65
CA ARG A 150 -12.25 -8.47 17.77
C ARG A 150 -13.43 -9.41 17.48
N ARG A 151 -13.95 -9.38 16.25
CA ARG A 151 -15.01 -10.29 15.80
C ARG A 151 -14.55 -11.74 15.83
N TYR A 152 -13.37 -12.02 15.30
CA TYR A 152 -12.81 -13.36 15.25
C TYR A 152 -12.60 -13.96 16.65
N GLU A 153 -12.06 -13.17 17.58
CA GLU A 153 -11.88 -13.57 18.98
C GLU A 153 -13.22 -13.85 19.67
N SER A 154 -14.24 -13.01 19.44
CA SER A 154 -15.58 -13.23 20.01
C SER A 154 -16.26 -14.52 19.51
N GLY A 155 -16.06 -14.87 18.23
CA GLY A 155 -16.60 -16.11 17.66
C GLY A 155 -15.87 -17.36 18.16
N SER A 156 -14.56 -17.27 18.36
CA SER A 156 -13.75 -18.38 18.90
C SER A 156 -14.04 -18.64 20.38
N ALA A 157 -14.30 -17.59 21.18
CA ALA A 157 -14.63 -17.75 22.60
C ALA A 157 -15.91 -18.57 22.83
N ILE A 158 -16.93 -18.37 21.99
CA ILE A 158 -18.19 -19.13 22.06
C ILE A 158 -17.94 -20.63 21.79
N GLN A 159 -16.94 -20.96 20.96
CA GLN A 159 -16.66 -22.34 20.54
C GLN A 159 -15.87 -23.14 21.59
N VAL A 160 -15.29 -22.49 22.60
CA VAL A 160 -14.54 -23.14 23.70
C VAL A 160 -15.45 -23.45 24.90
N GLU A 161 -16.63 -22.82 25.00
CA GLU A 161 -17.60 -23.06 26.08
C GLU A 161 -18.69 -24.11 25.75
N VAL A 162 -18.54 -24.86 24.65
CA VAL A 162 -19.45 -25.95 24.24
C VAL A 162 -18.76 -27.30 24.36
#